data_AF-A0A5F8H7A7-F1
#
_entry.id   AF-A0A5F8H7A7-F1
#
_cell.length_a   1.000
_cell.length_b   1.000
_cell.length_c   1.000
_cell.angle_alpha   90.00
_cell.angle_beta   90.00
_cell.angle_gamma   90.00
#
_symmetry.space_group_name_H-M   'P 1'
#
loop_
_entity.id
_entity.type
_entity.pdbx_description
1 polymer ?
#
loop_
_entity_poly.entity_id
_entity_poly.type
_entity_poly.pdbx_seq_one_letter_code
_entity_poly.pdbx_strand_id
1 'polypeptide(L)'
;MTTLLMTSEALQDMLTAEEDNLMLCKSKSAHISEETEYVRKLRTMLEDIRHQIFKDELDHKIPQHTSCSKSCCCNTEYESEGKAKISPCGFNLIMEKMKDKDLQLQEMNKENEFLKIKLEASREAGAAALRSVAKKLFGDYEKQREELRKKHEDEKKLLQVNNFEKEKIYKQHVECLKQVTERLGGKHCQIAKLENLVQKMEEEKKLLLEKKACLQFKLDQLLLNSKDAKSCKDLQTEISTLQRQISCLQFVIYSQHQNLRSVIQEMEGLKNDLQEQDKMIETLKEKVNVLEAQNKDLKNKIKLWSECSKTKVSKGVCTRNFGTTK
;
A
#
# COMPACT_ATOMS: atom_id res chain seq x y z
N MET A 1 -23.45 -11.90 -5.49
CA MET A 1 -22.44 -12.88 -5.95
C MET A 1 -21.29 -12.26 -6.74
N THR A 2 -21.27 -10.96 -7.01
CA THR A 2 -20.22 -10.31 -7.82
C THR A 2 -18.99 -9.87 -7.01
N THR A 3 -19.17 -9.54 -5.72
CA THR A 3 -18.09 -9.08 -4.84
C THR A 3 -17.15 -10.18 -4.37
N LEU A 4 -17.62 -11.43 -4.25
CA LEU A 4 -16.79 -12.58 -3.88
C LEU A 4 -15.86 -13.03 -5.02
N LEU A 5 -16.30 -12.87 -6.27
CA LEU A 5 -15.49 -13.20 -7.45
C LEU A 5 -14.31 -12.23 -7.62
N MET A 6 -14.53 -10.93 -7.43
CA MET A 6 -13.48 -9.91 -7.52
C MET A 6 -12.37 -10.11 -6.47
N THR A 7 -12.72 -10.57 -5.27
CA THR A 7 -11.73 -10.89 -4.23
C THR A 7 -10.94 -12.18 -4.50
N SER A 8 -11.53 -13.15 -5.22
CA SER A 8 -10.83 -14.36 -5.64
C SER A 8 -9.83 -14.07 -6.76
N GLU A 9 -10.20 -13.22 -7.71
CA GLU A 9 -9.32 -12.76 -8.80
C GLU A 9 -8.12 -11.98 -8.25
N ALA A 10 -8.36 -11.05 -7.32
CA ALA A 10 -7.29 -10.27 -6.69
C ALA A 10 -6.31 -11.11 -5.86
N LEU A 11 -6.76 -12.23 -5.26
CA LEU A 11 -5.89 -13.17 -4.57
C LEU A 11 -5.09 -14.04 -5.55
N GLN A 12 -5.68 -14.42 -6.68
CA GLN A 12 -5.01 -15.18 -7.73
C GLN A 12 -3.90 -14.34 -8.39
N ASP A 13 -4.15 -13.05 -8.64
CA ASP A 13 -3.17 -12.11 -9.20
C ASP A 13 -2.00 -11.81 -8.25
N MET A 14 -2.22 -11.85 -6.93
CA MET A 14 -1.12 -11.74 -5.96
C MET A 14 -0.26 -13.00 -5.89
N LEU A 15 -0.85 -14.18 -6.02
CA LEU A 15 -0.11 -15.44 -6.04
C LEU A 15 0.74 -15.58 -7.32
N THR A 16 0.20 -15.21 -8.48
CA THR A 16 0.96 -15.23 -9.74
C THR A 16 2.09 -14.19 -9.74
N ALA A 17 1.86 -13.00 -9.17
CA ALA A 17 2.91 -11.99 -9.01
C ALA A 17 4.03 -12.44 -8.05
N GLU A 18 3.72 -13.20 -7.01
CA GLU A 18 4.72 -13.75 -6.08
C GLU A 18 5.54 -14.88 -6.73
N GLU A 19 4.91 -15.72 -7.55
CA GLU A 19 5.56 -16.77 -8.35
C GLU A 19 6.48 -16.19 -9.44
N ASP A 20 6.03 -15.14 -10.13
CA ASP A 20 6.82 -14.41 -11.13
C ASP A 20 8.03 -13.70 -10.49
N ASN A 21 7.87 -13.13 -9.30
CA ASN A 21 8.99 -12.57 -8.54
C ASN A 21 9.97 -13.66 -8.08
N LEU A 22 9.48 -14.83 -7.68
CA LEU A 22 10.32 -15.97 -7.30
C LEU A 22 11.09 -16.52 -8.51
N MET A 23 10.45 -16.59 -9.69
CA MET A 23 11.08 -16.97 -10.95
C MET A 23 12.14 -15.93 -11.37
N LEU A 24 11.83 -14.64 -11.27
CA LEU A 24 12.79 -13.57 -11.55
C LEU A 24 13.99 -13.59 -10.58
N CYS A 25 13.75 -13.93 -9.30
CA CYS A 25 14.80 -14.07 -8.29
C CYS A 25 15.69 -15.29 -8.56
N LYS A 26 15.09 -16.43 -8.97
CA LYS A 26 15.83 -17.62 -9.43
C LYS A 26 16.66 -17.33 -10.69
N SER A 27 16.10 -16.63 -11.67
CA SER A 27 16.82 -16.23 -12.89
C SER A 27 17.98 -15.29 -12.60
N LYS A 28 17.80 -14.31 -11.71
CA LYS A 28 18.90 -13.43 -11.25
C LYS A 28 19.99 -14.20 -10.51
N SER A 29 19.62 -15.16 -9.66
CA SER A 29 20.58 -16.04 -8.97
C SER A 29 21.36 -16.93 -9.95
N ALA A 30 20.70 -17.48 -10.97
CA ALA A 30 21.35 -18.27 -12.02
C ALA A 30 22.34 -17.41 -12.81
N HIS A 31 21.94 -16.19 -13.21
CA HIS A 31 22.80 -15.24 -13.91
C HIS A 31 24.04 -14.84 -13.09
N ILE A 32 23.86 -14.55 -11.81
CA ILE A 32 24.99 -14.27 -10.89
C ILE A 32 25.93 -15.49 -10.80
N SER A 33 25.39 -16.71 -10.74
CA SER A 33 26.22 -17.92 -10.68
C SER A 33 27.05 -18.13 -11.96
N GLU A 34 26.46 -17.83 -13.13
CA GLU A 34 27.13 -17.92 -14.44
C GLU A 34 28.19 -16.83 -14.62
N GLU A 35 27.91 -15.60 -14.17
CA GLU A 35 28.90 -14.53 -14.14
C GLU A 35 30.07 -14.88 -13.21
N THR A 36 29.80 -15.52 -12.05
CA THR A 36 30.88 -15.96 -11.15
C THR A 36 31.71 -17.12 -11.73
N GLU A 37 31.10 -18.00 -12.54
CA GLU A 37 31.81 -19.01 -13.33
C GLU A 37 32.70 -18.38 -14.41
N TYR A 38 32.19 -17.38 -15.13
CA TYR A 38 32.94 -16.66 -16.15
C TYR A 38 34.13 -15.91 -15.53
N VAL A 39 33.93 -15.23 -14.40
CA VAL A 39 35.02 -14.60 -13.63
C VAL A 39 36.03 -15.63 -13.13
N ARG A 40 35.59 -16.84 -12.73
CA ARG A 40 36.49 -17.93 -12.33
C ARG A 40 37.32 -18.40 -13.51
N LYS A 41 36.72 -18.59 -14.69
CA LYS A 41 37.41 -18.96 -15.94
C LYS A 41 38.44 -17.90 -16.36
N LEU A 42 38.10 -16.62 -16.26
CA LEU A 42 39.02 -15.52 -16.52
C LEU A 42 40.20 -15.52 -15.53
N ARG A 43 39.95 -15.77 -14.24
CA ARG A 43 41.02 -15.89 -13.24
C ARG A 43 41.96 -17.05 -13.53
N THR A 44 41.43 -18.23 -13.88
CA THR A 44 42.28 -19.37 -14.29
C THR A 44 43.09 -19.06 -15.54
N MET A 45 42.51 -18.42 -16.56
CA MET A 45 43.22 -18.05 -17.78
C MET A 45 44.32 -16.99 -17.53
N LEU A 46 44.04 -16.00 -16.67
CA LEU A 46 45.05 -15.02 -16.24
C LEU A 46 46.16 -15.65 -15.40
N GLU A 47 45.83 -16.65 -14.58
CA GLU A 47 46.81 -17.42 -13.81
C GLU A 47 47.67 -18.32 -14.72
N ASP A 48 47.10 -18.90 -15.77
CA ASP A 48 47.84 -19.67 -16.78
C ASP A 48 48.78 -18.76 -17.58
N ILE A 49 48.32 -17.57 -17.99
CA ILE A 49 49.17 -16.54 -18.64
C ILE A 49 50.30 -16.12 -17.70
N ARG A 50 49.99 -15.91 -16.41
CA ARG A 50 50.99 -15.61 -15.38
C ARG A 50 52.02 -16.74 -15.30
N HIS A 51 51.58 -17.99 -15.19
CA HIS A 51 52.48 -19.14 -15.17
C HIS A 51 53.32 -19.27 -16.45
N GLN A 52 52.80 -18.87 -17.61
CA GLN A 52 53.54 -18.91 -18.86
C GLN A 52 54.62 -17.82 -18.94
N ILE A 53 54.30 -16.60 -18.50
CA ILE A 53 55.25 -15.48 -18.43
C ILE A 53 56.36 -15.76 -17.40
N PHE A 54 56.02 -16.35 -16.25
CA PHE A 54 56.97 -16.60 -15.16
C PHE A 54 57.64 -17.99 -15.21
N LYS A 55 57.20 -18.92 -16.07
CA LYS A 55 57.95 -20.16 -16.38
C LYS A 55 59.08 -19.89 -17.37
N ASP A 56 58.89 -18.99 -18.34
CA ASP A 56 59.94 -18.65 -19.30
C ASP A 56 61.12 -17.87 -18.68
N GLU A 57 60.95 -17.27 -17.50
CA GLU A 57 62.03 -16.61 -16.74
C GLU A 57 62.95 -17.56 -15.95
N LEU A 58 62.55 -18.83 -15.73
CA LEU A 58 63.33 -19.78 -14.93
C LEU A 58 64.18 -20.78 -15.73
N ASP A 59 63.94 -20.90 -17.05
CA ASP A 59 64.67 -21.86 -17.91
C ASP A 59 65.71 -21.24 -18.86
N HIS A 60 65.90 -19.91 -18.85
CA HIS A 60 67.04 -19.31 -19.56
C HIS A 60 68.26 -19.21 -18.65
N LYS A 61 68.93 -20.35 -18.49
CA LYS A 61 70.35 -20.41 -18.16
C LYS A 61 71.09 -19.39 -19.01
N ILE A 62 71.66 -18.37 -18.37
CA ILE A 62 72.67 -17.48 -18.94
C ILE A 62 73.85 -18.35 -19.39
N PRO A 63 74.14 -18.50 -20.70
CA PRO A 63 75.44 -18.95 -21.13
C PRO A 63 76.30 -17.69 -21.26
N GLN A 64 77.30 -17.58 -20.39
CA GLN A 64 78.43 -16.70 -20.61
C GLN A 64 79.01 -17.00 -22.00
N HIS A 65 78.86 -16.05 -22.92
CA HIS A 65 79.73 -15.96 -24.09
C HIS A 65 80.51 -14.66 -24.01
N THR A 66 81.67 -14.81 -23.37
CA THR A 66 82.88 -14.03 -23.53
C THR A 66 83.05 -13.64 -25.00
N SER A 67 83.13 -12.32 -25.24
CA SER A 67 83.70 -11.65 -26.41
C SER A 67 83.60 -12.36 -27.76
N CYS A 68 82.72 -11.87 -28.63
CA CYS A 68 83.07 -11.82 -30.06
C CYS A 68 82.56 -10.50 -30.65
N SER A 69 83.47 -9.53 -30.61
CA SER A 69 83.36 -8.31 -31.39
C SER A 69 83.46 -8.70 -32.88
N LYS A 70 82.45 -8.28 -33.64
CA LYS A 70 82.50 -7.97 -35.08
C LYS A 70 82.71 -9.13 -36.08
N SER A 71 81.70 -9.23 -36.94
CA SER A 71 81.82 -9.21 -38.41
C SER A 71 82.55 -10.38 -39.09
N CYS A 72 81.79 -11.22 -39.78
CA CYS A 72 82.29 -11.99 -40.91
C CYS A 72 81.45 -11.65 -42.15
N CYS A 73 81.96 -10.72 -42.97
CA CYS A 73 81.73 -10.77 -44.40
C CYS A 73 82.99 -11.38 -45.02
N CYS A 74 82.80 -12.36 -45.90
CA CYS A 74 83.87 -13.10 -46.54
C CYS A 74 84.86 -12.20 -47.30
N ASN A 75 86.14 -12.49 -47.08
CA ASN A 75 87.35 -12.35 -47.91
C ASN A 75 87.44 -11.15 -48.87
N THR A 76 88.51 -10.36 -48.72
CA THR A 76 89.66 -10.36 -49.65
C THR A 76 90.61 -9.20 -49.27
N GLU A 77 91.82 -9.59 -48.88
CA GLU A 77 93.14 -8.97 -49.12
C GLU A 77 93.36 -7.47 -48.88
N TYR A 78 94.30 -7.19 -47.96
CA TYR A 78 95.28 -6.13 -48.15
C TYR A 78 96.68 -6.73 -47.99
N GLU A 79 97.20 -7.35 -49.04
CA GLU A 79 98.47 -6.86 -49.53
C GLU A 79 98.16 -5.55 -50.26
N SER A 80 98.37 -4.43 -49.56
CA SER A 80 98.70 -3.19 -50.23
C SER A 80 100.11 -2.81 -49.82
N GLU A 81 101.07 -3.32 -50.58
CA GLU A 81 101.69 -2.39 -51.51
C GLU A 81 100.84 -2.34 -52.79
N GLY A 82 99.83 -1.46 -52.85
CA GLY A 82 99.00 -1.36 -54.05
C GLY A 82 97.68 -0.64 -53.85
N LYS A 83 97.63 0.63 -54.26
CA LYS A 83 96.42 1.47 -54.34
C LYS A 83 95.27 0.74 -55.05
N ALA A 84 94.20 0.36 -54.34
CA ALA A 84 93.01 -0.27 -54.94
C ALA A 84 91.71 0.51 -54.63
N LYS A 85 90.96 0.84 -55.68
CA LYS A 85 89.73 1.64 -55.69
C LYS A 85 88.54 0.88 -55.10
N ILE A 86 87.79 1.53 -54.20
CA ILE A 86 86.48 1.06 -53.70
C ILE A 86 85.50 0.94 -54.87
N SER A 87 84.90 -0.25 -55.04
CA SER A 87 83.92 -0.55 -56.10
C SER A 87 82.56 0.12 -55.80
N PRO A 88 81.98 0.90 -56.74
CA PRO A 88 80.70 1.62 -56.57
C PRO A 88 79.46 0.75 -56.30
N CYS A 89 79.53 -0.58 -56.46
CA CYS A 89 78.34 -1.44 -56.49
C CYS A 89 77.80 -1.84 -55.09
N GLY A 90 78.66 -2.01 -54.08
CA GLY A 90 78.23 -2.45 -52.74
C GLY A 90 77.58 -1.33 -51.89
N PHE A 91 78.04 -0.09 -52.07
CA PHE A 91 77.50 1.08 -51.36
C PHE A 91 76.07 1.42 -51.85
N ASN A 92 75.82 1.30 -53.16
CA ASN A 92 74.51 1.53 -53.75
C ASN A 92 73.45 0.54 -53.23
N LEU A 93 73.79 -0.75 -53.10
CA LEU A 93 72.88 -1.77 -52.58
C LEU A 93 72.49 -1.53 -51.10
N ILE A 94 73.42 -1.03 -50.29
CA ILE A 94 73.16 -0.68 -48.89
C ILE A 94 72.25 0.55 -48.81
N MET A 95 72.47 1.55 -49.64
CA MET A 95 71.65 2.76 -49.70
C MET A 95 70.22 2.45 -50.15
N GLU A 96 70.03 1.54 -51.10
CA GLU A 96 68.72 1.09 -51.56
C GLU A 96 67.95 0.34 -50.45
N LYS A 97 68.61 -0.62 -49.77
CA LYS A 97 68.02 -1.30 -48.60
C LYS A 97 67.67 -0.33 -47.48
N MET A 98 68.46 0.72 -47.26
CA MET A 98 68.17 1.75 -46.26
C MET A 98 66.92 2.55 -46.65
N LYS A 99 66.79 2.96 -47.92
CA LYS A 99 65.60 3.65 -48.43
C LYS A 99 64.35 2.79 -48.33
N ASP A 100 64.44 1.50 -48.63
CA ASP A 100 63.32 0.57 -48.49
C ASP A 100 62.89 0.41 -47.02
N LYS A 101 63.87 0.35 -46.11
CA LYS A 101 63.60 0.31 -44.66
C LYS A 101 62.97 1.63 -44.16
N ASP A 102 63.41 2.77 -44.65
CA ASP A 102 62.83 4.08 -44.31
C ASP A 102 61.39 4.21 -44.84
N LEU A 103 61.11 3.72 -46.04
CA LEU A 103 59.75 3.65 -46.59
C LEU A 103 58.85 2.73 -45.74
N GLN A 104 59.34 1.55 -45.35
CA GLN A 104 58.62 0.65 -44.44
C GLN A 104 58.34 1.30 -43.09
N LEU A 105 59.33 2.01 -42.51
CA LEU A 105 59.14 2.74 -41.24
C LEU A 105 58.09 3.85 -41.39
N GLN A 106 58.08 4.57 -42.51
CA GLN A 106 57.09 5.61 -42.77
C GLN A 106 55.67 5.04 -42.91
N GLU A 107 55.53 3.88 -43.56
CA GLU A 107 54.24 3.17 -43.68
C GLU A 107 53.75 2.66 -42.33
N MET A 108 54.63 2.00 -41.55
CA MET A 108 54.33 1.56 -40.18
C MET A 108 53.95 2.73 -39.26
N ASN A 109 54.60 3.89 -39.43
CA ASN A 109 54.28 5.08 -38.64
C ASN A 109 52.88 5.63 -38.99
N LYS A 110 52.51 5.64 -40.28
CA LYS A 110 51.15 6.02 -40.73
C LYS A 110 50.09 5.05 -40.18
N GLU A 111 50.39 3.75 -40.17
CA GLU A 111 49.50 2.74 -39.61
C GLU A 111 49.32 2.92 -38.09
N ASN A 112 50.40 3.18 -37.35
CA ASN A 112 50.32 3.45 -35.91
C ASN A 112 49.47 4.68 -35.59
N GLU A 113 49.62 5.79 -36.34
CA GLU A 113 48.77 6.97 -36.17
C GLU A 113 47.30 6.66 -36.48
N PHE A 114 47.03 5.88 -37.53
CA PHE A 114 45.67 5.43 -37.85
C PHE A 114 45.07 4.56 -36.73
N LEU A 115 45.83 3.60 -36.19
CA LEU A 115 45.40 2.74 -35.09
C LEU A 115 45.13 3.54 -33.81
N LYS A 116 45.94 4.56 -33.53
CA LYS A 116 45.74 5.47 -32.40
C LYS A 116 44.42 6.22 -32.52
N ILE A 117 44.13 6.79 -33.68
CA ILE A 117 42.84 7.46 -33.95
C ILE A 117 41.68 6.48 -33.78
N LYS A 118 41.79 5.26 -34.32
CA LYS A 118 40.74 4.23 -34.20
C LYS A 118 40.51 3.82 -32.75
N LEU A 119 41.57 3.69 -31.96
CA LEU A 119 41.50 3.37 -30.53
C LEU A 119 40.81 4.50 -29.75
N GLU A 120 41.20 5.75 -29.99
CA GLU A 120 40.59 6.92 -29.37
C GLU A 120 39.10 7.06 -29.75
N ALA A 121 38.75 6.86 -31.03
CA ALA A 121 37.37 6.87 -31.49
C ALA A 121 36.53 5.75 -30.86
N SER A 122 37.08 4.54 -30.73
CA SER A 122 36.42 3.42 -30.06
C SER A 122 36.19 3.69 -28.57
N ARG A 123 37.19 4.27 -27.89
CA ARG A 123 37.09 4.68 -26.47
C ARG A 123 36.03 5.76 -26.28
N GLU A 124 36.02 6.79 -27.13
CA GLU A 124 35.03 7.88 -27.05
C GLU A 124 33.62 7.39 -27.38
N ALA A 125 33.45 6.51 -28.38
CA ALA A 125 32.17 5.88 -28.68
C ALA A 125 31.65 5.05 -27.48
N GLY A 126 32.53 4.28 -26.82
CA GLY A 126 32.20 3.55 -25.60
C GLY A 126 31.80 4.45 -24.44
N ALA A 127 32.55 5.53 -24.19
CA ALA A 127 32.23 6.50 -23.16
C ALA A 127 30.91 7.24 -23.44
N ALA A 128 30.64 7.59 -24.71
CA ALA A 128 29.40 8.21 -25.14
C ALA A 128 28.20 7.28 -24.97
N ALA A 129 28.35 5.99 -25.29
CA ALA A 129 27.32 4.98 -25.04
C ALA A 129 26.99 4.86 -23.55
N LEU A 130 28.00 4.78 -22.68
CA LEU A 130 27.80 4.74 -21.22
C LEU A 130 27.11 6.01 -20.69
N ARG A 131 27.52 7.20 -21.15
CA ARG A 131 26.84 8.47 -20.80
C ARG A 131 25.37 8.47 -21.24
N SER A 132 25.09 7.98 -22.44
CA SER A 132 23.72 7.90 -22.97
C SER A 132 22.85 6.95 -22.15
N VAL A 133 23.36 5.76 -21.84
CA VAL A 133 22.65 4.77 -21.00
C VAL A 133 22.42 5.32 -19.60
N ALA A 134 23.44 5.91 -18.96
CA ALA A 134 23.31 6.52 -17.64
C ALA A 134 22.25 7.62 -17.63
N LYS A 135 22.27 8.54 -18.61
CA LYS A 135 21.28 9.62 -18.72
C LYS A 135 19.87 9.09 -18.90
N LYS A 136 19.67 8.06 -19.72
CA LYS A 136 18.36 7.41 -19.89
C LYS A 136 17.88 6.77 -18.59
N LEU A 137 18.73 5.99 -17.93
CA LEU A 137 18.39 5.32 -16.67
C LEU A 137 18.01 6.31 -15.56
N PHE A 138 18.75 7.41 -15.40
CA PHE A 138 18.40 8.45 -14.44
C PHE A 138 17.10 9.17 -14.82
N GLY A 139 16.90 9.50 -16.10
CA GLY A 139 15.67 10.12 -16.57
C GLY A 139 14.43 9.24 -16.35
N ASP A 140 14.54 7.94 -16.63
CA ASP A 140 13.47 6.97 -16.42
C ASP A 140 13.15 6.83 -14.92
N TYR A 141 14.17 6.74 -14.07
CA TYR A 141 14.00 6.70 -12.61
C TYR A 141 13.32 7.96 -12.06
N GLU A 142 13.78 9.15 -12.47
CA GLU A 142 13.16 10.41 -12.04
C GLU A 142 11.71 10.49 -12.49
N LYS A 143 11.42 10.16 -13.76
CA LYS A 143 10.06 10.13 -14.28
C LYS A 143 9.17 9.18 -13.47
N GLN A 144 9.63 7.95 -13.22
CA GLN A 144 8.87 6.97 -12.43
C GLN A 144 8.63 7.46 -10.99
N ARG A 145 9.63 8.08 -10.36
CA ARG A 145 9.50 8.66 -9.02
C ARG A 145 8.46 9.78 -8.99
N GLU A 146 8.48 10.68 -9.98
CA GLU A 146 7.53 11.79 -10.07
C GLU A 146 6.10 11.32 -10.36
N GLU A 147 5.93 10.32 -11.24
CA GLU A 147 4.63 9.70 -11.48
C GLU A 147 4.08 9.03 -10.23
N LEU A 148 4.89 8.29 -9.49
CA LEU A 148 4.47 7.65 -8.24
C LEU A 148 4.11 8.70 -7.17
N ARG A 149 4.92 9.77 -7.05
CA ARG A 149 4.63 10.90 -6.16
C ARG A 149 3.28 11.55 -6.49
N LYS A 150 3.02 11.78 -7.79
CA LYS A 150 1.75 12.36 -8.25
C LYS A 150 0.57 11.45 -7.93
N LYS A 151 0.68 10.14 -8.23
CA LYS A 151 -0.35 9.15 -7.90
C LYS A 151 -0.66 9.13 -6.40
N HIS A 152 0.36 9.11 -5.54
CA HIS A 152 0.15 9.15 -4.09
C HIS A 152 -0.53 10.44 -3.62
N GLU A 153 -0.19 11.60 -4.18
CA GLU A 153 -0.85 12.87 -3.82
C GLU A 153 -2.31 12.91 -4.30
N ASP A 154 -2.59 12.34 -5.47
CA ASP A 154 -3.96 12.21 -5.99
C ASP A 154 -4.79 11.22 -5.14
N GLU A 155 -4.22 10.07 -4.76
CA GLU A 155 -4.83 9.11 -3.82
C GLU A 155 -5.11 9.74 -2.46
N LYS A 156 -4.18 10.52 -1.92
CA LYS A 156 -4.35 11.26 -0.66
C LYS A 156 -5.51 12.25 -0.73
N LYS A 157 -5.62 13.01 -1.82
CA LYS A 157 -6.76 13.92 -2.05
C LYS A 157 -8.07 13.16 -2.16
N LEU A 158 -8.10 12.05 -2.90
CA LEU A 158 -9.28 11.20 -3.02
C LEU A 158 -9.73 10.65 -1.66
N LEU A 159 -8.79 10.15 -0.86
CA LEU A 159 -9.06 9.68 0.50
C LEU A 159 -9.60 10.80 1.39
N GLN A 160 -9.06 12.02 1.27
CA GLN A 160 -9.53 13.19 2.02
C GLN A 160 -10.98 13.57 1.65
N VAL A 161 -11.31 13.58 0.36
CA VAL A 161 -12.68 13.86 -0.11
C VAL A 161 -13.66 12.79 0.37
N ASN A 162 -13.30 11.51 0.22
CA ASN A 162 -14.13 10.40 0.70
C ASN A 162 -14.34 10.48 2.23
N ASN A 163 -13.29 10.79 3.00
CA ASN A 163 -13.41 10.98 4.45
C ASN A 163 -14.42 12.09 4.79
N PHE A 164 -14.32 13.25 4.13
CA PHE A 164 -15.26 14.36 4.33
C PHE A 164 -16.71 13.99 3.99
N GLU A 165 -16.92 13.24 2.90
CA GLU A 165 -18.24 12.76 2.51
C GLU A 165 -18.82 11.78 3.54
N LYS A 166 -18.02 10.82 4.02
CA LYS A 166 -18.42 9.91 5.10
C LYS A 166 -18.73 10.66 6.39
N GLU A 167 -17.91 11.64 6.76
CA GLU A 167 -18.15 12.48 7.95
C GLU A 167 -19.49 13.24 7.85
N LYS A 168 -19.81 13.78 6.67
CA LYS A 168 -21.10 14.44 6.42
C LYS A 168 -22.28 13.48 6.59
N ILE A 169 -22.18 12.28 6.02
CA ILE A 169 -23.20 11.24 6.16
C ILE A 169 -23.38 10.85 7.63
N TYR A 170 -22.30 10.67 8.38
CA TYR A 170 -22.38 10.37 9.81
C TYR A 170 -23.05 11.50 10.61
N LYS A 171 -22.75 12.76 10.31
CA LYS A 171 -23.42 13.91 10.95
C LYS A 171 -24.92 13.89 10.69
N GLN A 172 -25.35 13.62 9.46
CA GLN A 172 -26.77 13.49 9.12
C GLN A 172 -27.43 12.33 9.88
N HIS A 173 -26.79 11.15 9.97
CA HIS A 173 -27.32 10.04 10.74
C HIS A 173 -27.45 10.36 12.23
N VAL A 174 -26.47 11.03 12.84
CA VAL A 174 -26.54 11.47 14.24
C VAL A 174 -27.71 12.43 14.45
N GLU A 175 -27.96 13.34 13.51
CA GLU A 175 -29.08 14.27 13.56
C GLU A 175 -30.44 13.55 13.42
N CYS A 176 -30.56 12.59 12.50
CA CYS A 176 -31.73 11.71 12.40
C CYS A 176 -31.98 10.92 13.68
N LEU A 177 -30.92 10.35 14.29
CA LEU A 177 -31.03 9.64 15.56
C LEU A 177 -31.54 10.55 16.69
N LYS A 178 -31.02 11.78 16.80
CA LYS A 178 -31.53 12.77 17.76
C LYS A 178 -33.03 13.03 17.57
N GLN A 179 -33.49 13.23 16.33
CA GLN A 179 -34.91 13.43 16.03
C GLN A 179 -35.77 12.21 16.40
N VAL A 180 -35.26 10.99 16.20
CA VAL A 180 -35.94 9.76 16.64
C VAL A 180 -36.01 9.70 18.17
N THR A 181 -34.93 10.00 18.88
CA THR A 181 -34.91 10.04 20.35
C THR A 181 -35.87 11.08 20.92
N GLU A 182 -35.92 12.29 20.34
CA GLU A 182 -36.86 13.33 20.75
C GLU A 182 -38.31 12.92 20.53
N ARG A 183 -38.63 12.33 19.37
CA ARG A 183 -39.97 11.79 19.09
C ARG A 183 -40.35 10.68 20.06
N LEU A 184 -39.41 9.77 20.37
CA LEU A 184 -39.62 8.70 21.34
C LEU A 184 -39.92 9.26 22.74
N GLY A 185 -39.14 10.25 23.19
CA GLY A 185 -39.38 10.95 24.46
C GLY A 185 -40.76 11.63 24.49
N GLY A 186 -41.14 12.30 23.40
CA GLY A 186 -42.47 12.91 23.26
C GLY A 186 -43.61 11.88 23.35
N LYS A 187 -43.47 10.72 22.69
CA LYS A 187 -44.43 9.62 22.77
C LYS A 187 -44.51 9.03 24.18
N HIS A 188 -43.39 8.89 24.88
CA HIS A 188 -43.37 8.45 26.27
C HIS A 188 -44.13 9.41 27.20
N CYS A 189 -43.93 10.72 27.04
CA CYS A 189 -44.71 11.73 27.77
C CYS A 189 -46.21 11.68 27.42
N GLN A 190 -46.56 11.39 26.17
CA GLN A 190 -47.95 11.24 25.74
C GLN A 190 -48.61 10.01 26.38
N ILE A 191 -47.92 8.88 26.42
CA ILE A 191 -48.36 7.64 27.10
C ILE A 191 -48.64 7.93 28.57
N ALA A 192 -47.69 8.52 29.29
CA ALA A 192 -47.85 8.85 30.70
C ALA A 192 -49.08 9.75 30.96
N LYS A 193 -49.36 10.72 30.08
CA LYS A 193 -50.57 11.56 30.19
C LYS A 193 -51.86 10.78 29.98
N LEU A 194 -51.91 9.91 28.98
CA LEU A 194 -53.07 9.08 28.67
C LEU A 194 -53.34 8.04 29.78
N GLU A 195 -52.30 7.40 30.32
CA GLU A 195 -52.40 6.48 31.46
C GLU A 195 -53.01 7.16 32.68
N ASN A 196 -52.50 8.34 33.05
CA ASN A 196 -53.05 9.14 34.15
C ASN A 196 -54.52 9.53 33.92
N LEU A 197 -54.88 9.90 32.68
CA LEU A 197 -56.27 10.25 32.34
C LEU A 197 -57.20 9.03 32.47
N VAL A 198 -56.79 7.89 31.91
CA VAL A 198 -57.51 6.62 31.98
C VAL A 198 -57.71 6.20 33.43
N GLN A 199 -56.65 6.28 34.25
CA GLN A 199 -56.73 5.96 35.67
C GLN A 199 -57.78 6.82 36.40
N LYS A 200 -57.77 8.15 36.18
CA LYS A 200 -58.75 9.06 36.81
C LYS A 200 -60.18 8.74 36.38
N MET A 201 -60.41 8.44 35.10
CA MET A 201 -61.74 8.05 34.62
C MET A 201 -62.18 6.69 35.21
N GLU A 202 -61.26 5.75 35.41
CA GLU A 202 -61.55 4.46 36.06
C GLU A 202 -61.92 4.65 37.54
N GLU A 203 -61.24 5.55 38.24
CA GLU A 203 -61.57 5.95 39.62
C GLU A 203 -62.95 6.61 39.69
N GLU A 204 -63.26 7.55 38.79
CA GLU A 204 -64.58 8.18 38.70
C GLU A 204 -65.68 7.14 38.42
N LYS A 205 -65.43 6.19 37.51
CA LYS A 205 -66.37 5.10 37.22
C LYS A 205 -66.65 4.26 38.46
N LYS A 206 -65.62 3.93 39.26
CA LYS A 206 -65.79 3.18 40.53
C LYS A 206 -66.67 3.95 41.50
N LEU A 207 -66.42 5.25 41.69
CA LEU A 207 -67.23 6.11 42.57
C LEU A 207 -68.69 6.21 42.10
N LEU A 208 -68.94 6.33 40.80
CA LEU A 208 -70.30 6.34 40.26
C LEU A 208 -71.03 4.99 40.47
N LEU A 209 -70.32 3.87 40.34
CA LEU A 209 -70.85 2.53 40.61
C LEU A 209 -71.22 2.36 42.09
N GLU A 210 -70.37 2.81 43.00
CA GLU A 210 -70.64 2.80 44.44
C GLU A 210 -71.85 3.67 44.78
N LYS A 211 -71.91 4.90 44.25
CA LYS A 211 -73.07 5.79 44.44
C LYS A 211 -74.37 5.14 43.95
N LYS A 212 -74.34 4.53 42.76
CA LYS A 212 -75.48 3.80 42.20
C LYS A 212 -75.93 2.66 43.12
N ALA A 213 -75.00 1.86 43.63
CA ALA A 213 -75.31 0.76 44.56
C ALA A 213 -75.95 1.26 45.86
N CYS A 214 -75.46 2.39 46.42
CA CYS A 214 -76.08 3.01 47.59
C CYS A 214 -77.52 3.48 47.34
N LEU A 215 -77.81 4.06 46.16
CA LEU A 215 -79.17 4.48 45.81
C LEU A 215 -80.10 3.29 45.56
N GLN A 216 -79.60 2.21 44.96
CA GLN A 216 -80.35 0.96 44.79
C GLN A 216 -80.73 0.37 46.15
N PHE A 217 -79.79 0.30 47.09
CA PHE A 217 -80.08 -0.17 48.46
C PHE A 217 -81.14 0.68 49.16
N LYS A 218 -81.07 2.02 49.03
CA LYS A 218 -82.10 2.93 49.58
C LYS A 218 -83.47 2.73 48.91
N LEU A 219 -83.51 2.51 47.61
CA LEU A 219 -84.74 2.23 46.88
C LEU A 219 -85.38 0.93 47.36
N ASP A 220 -84.59 -0.14 47.52
CA ASP A 220 -85.06 -1.43 48.06
C ASP A 220 -85.62 -1.28 49.48
N GLN A 221 -84.93 -0.51 50.33
CA GLN A 221 -85.40 -0.22 51.69
C GLN A 221 -86.71 0.59 51.72
N LEU A 222 -86.89 1.56 50.83
CA LEU A 222 -88.12 2.36 50.74
C LEU A 222 -89.31 1.56 50.19
N LEU A 223 -89.06 0.65 49.25
CA LEU A 223 -90.05 -0.29 48.72
C LEU A 223 -90.60 -1.23 49.81
N LEU A 224 -89.77 -1.62 50.78
CA LEU A 224 -90.18 -2.47 51.91
C LEU A 224 -90.93 -1.70 53.01
N ASN A 225 -90.65 -0.41 53.20
CA ASN A 225 -91.06 0.35 54.39
C ASN A 225 -92.11 1.46 54.16
N SER A 226 -92.42 1.88 52.93
CA SER A 226 -93.32 3.03 52.71
C SER A 226 -94.19 2.95 51.44
N LYS A 227 -95.29 3.72 51.42
CA LYS A 227 -96.14 4.00 50.24
C LYS A 227 -95.74 5.29 49.49
N ASP A 228 -94.56 5.84 49.73
CA ASP A 228 -94.12 7.09 49.08
C ASP A 228 -93.65 6.85 47.63
N ALA A 229 -94.63 6.76 46.73
CA ALA A 229 -94.41 6.52 45.31
C ALA A 229 -93.61 7.63 44.61
N LYS A 230 -93.54 8.84 45.19
CA LYS A 230 -92.81 9.96 44.58
C LYS A 230 -91.31 9.82 44.85
N SER A 231 -90.93 9.60 46.10
CA SER A 231 -89.52 9.37 46.48
C SER A 231 -88.91 8.15 45.78
N CYS A 232 -89.67 7.07 45.58
CA CYS A 232 -89.18 5.90 44.82
C CYS A 232 -88.94 6.22 43.34
N LYS A 233 -89.86 6.96 42.69
CA LYS A 233 -89.70 7.38 41.29
C LYS A 233 -88.48 8.29 41.13
N ASP A 234 -88.29 9.24 42.04
CA ASP A 234 -87.14 10.16 42.02
C ASP A 234 -85.81 9.39 42.12
N LEU A 235 -85.70 8.44 43.06
CA LEU A 235 -84.53 7.56 43.17
C LEU A 235 -84.31 6.69 41.92
N GLN A 236 -85.38 6.16 41.32
CA GLN A 236 -85.29 5.36 40.10
C GLN A 236 -84.81 6.19 38.90
N THR A 237 -85.21 7.46 38.81
CA THR A 237 -84.68 8.38 37.81
C THR A 237 -83.20 8.66 38.04
N GLU A 238 -82.77 8.92 39.29
CA GLU A 238 -81.36 9.15 39.62
C GLU A 238 -80.49 7.92 39.27
N ILE A 239 -80.93 6.71 39.62
CA ILE A 239 -80.26 5.45 39.26
C ILE A 239 -80.13 5.30 37.74
N SER A 240 -81.18 5.65 36.99
CA SER A 240 -81.16 5.61 35.51
C SER A 240 -80.18 6.64 34.94
N THR A 241 -80.10 7.83 35.52
CA THR A 241 -79.11 8.84 35.11
C THR A 241 -77.67 8.41 35.40
N LEU A 242 -77.40 7.84 36.58
CA LEU A 242 -76.09 7.29 36.93
C LEU A 242 -75.71 6.13 36.01
N GLN A 243 -76.66 5.26 35.68
CA GLN A 243 -76.42 4.17 34.74
C GLN A 243 -76.02 4.68 33.35
N ARG A 244 -76.69 5.73 32.86
CA ARG A 244 -76.30 6.38 31.60
C ARG A 244 -74.91 7.03 31.69
N GLN A 245 -74.60 7.73 32.78
CA GLN A 245 -73.27 8.33 33.00
C GLN A 245 -72.16 7.26 33.02
N ILE A 246 -72.37 6.15 33.72
CA ILE A 246 -71.43 5.03 33.77
C ILE A 246 -71.23 4.43 32.36
N SER A 247 -72.30 4.24 31.59
CA SER A 247 -72.20 3.73 30.21
C SER A 247 -71.43 4.69 29.29
N CYS A 248 -71.71 5.99 29.37
CA CYS A 248 -70.98 7.01 28.61
C CYS A 248 -69.49 7.05 28.99
N LEU A 249 -69.18 7.06 30.29
CA LEU A 249 -67.80 7.06 30.78
C LEU A 249 -67.05 5.78 30.36
N GLN A 250 -67.71 4.62 30.38
CA GLN A 250 -67.15 3.36 29.92
C GLN A 250 -66.79 3.38 28.42
N PHE A 251 -67.61 4.02 27.58
CA PHE A 251 -67.29 4.21 26.16
C PHE A 251 -66.06 5.11 25.97
N VAL A 252 -65.98 6.22 26.71
CA VAL A 252 -64.83 7.13 26.65
C VAL A 252 -63.55 6.41 27.11
N ILE A 253 -63.60 5.70 28.24
CA ILE A 253 -62.47 4.89 28.74
C ILE A 253 -62.02 3.89 27.68
N TYR A 254 -62.94 3.19 27.02
CA TYR A 254 -62.60 2.24 25.95
C TYR A 254 -61.87 2.92 24.79
N SER A 255 -62.37 4.06 24.31
CA SER A 255 -61.72 4.82 23.23
C SER A 255 -60.33 5.33 23.61
N GLN A 256 -60.14 5.73 24.87
CA GLN A 256 -58.86 6.23 25.38
C GLN A 256 -57.85 5.09 25.56
N HIS A 257 -58.29 3.91 26.01
CA HIS A 257 -57.46 2.69 26.02
C HIS A 257 -57.03 2.30 24.60
N GLN A 258 -57.90 2.43 23.61
CA GLN A 258 -57.55 2.13 22.21
C GLN A 258 -56.50 3.12 21.67
N ASN A 259 -56.63 4.41 21.99
CA ASN A 259 -55.64 5.43 21.66
C ASN A 259 -54.29 5.14 22.34
N LEU A 260 -54.31 4.85 23.65
CA LEU A 260 -53.12 4.49 24.42
C LEU A 260 -52.38 3.30 23.78
N ARG A 261 -53.11 2.23 23.39
CA ARG A 261 -52.52 1.09 22.67
C ARG A 261 -51.85 1.49 21.36
N SER A 262 -52.48 2.37 20.57
CA SER A 262 -51.89 2.87 19.32
C SER A 262 -50.57 3.62 19.56
N VAL A 263 -50.55 4.51 20.56
CA VAL A 263 -49.33 5.29 20.90
C VAL A 263 -48.23 4.37 21.45
N ILE A 264 -48.57 3.36 22.25
CA ILE A 264 -47.62 2.34 22.71
C ILE A 264 -47.03 1.57 21.53
N GLN A 265 -47.86 1.15 20.57
CA GLN A 265 -47.39 0.44 19.38
C GLN A 265 -46.44 1.30 18.52
N GLU A 266 -46.75 2.59 18.35
CA GLU A 266 -45.84 3.52 17.67
C GLU A 266 -44.50 3.68 18.42
N MET A 267 -44.53 3.76 19.74
CA MET A 267 -43.33 3.82 20.59
C MET A 267 -42.49 2.55 20.48
N GLU A 268 -43.12 1.37 20.47
CA GLU A 268 -42.46 0.08 20.28
C GLU A 268 -41.80 -0.01 18.90
N GLY A 269 -42.46 0.49 17.84
CA GLY A 269 -41.87 0.61 16.51
C GLY A 269 -40.59 1.44 16.52
N LEU A 270 -40.65 2.66 17.06
CA LEU A 270 -39.47 3.54 17.17
C LEU A 270 -38.34 2.93 18.01
N LYS A 271 -38.68 2.17 19.06
CA LYS A 271 -37.71 1.45 19.89
C LYS A 271 -37.01 0.33 19.09
N ASN A 272 -37.75 -0.41 18.27
CA ASN A 272 -37.19 -1.45 17.43
C ASN A 272 -36.25 -0.86 16.36
N ASP A 273 -36.65 0.25 15.73
CA ASP A 273 -35.81 0.97 14.76
C ASP A 273 -34.50 1.43 15.42
N LEU A 274 -34.58 1.98 16.64
CA LEU A 274 -33.39 2.37 17.41
C LEU A 274 -32.48 1.17 17.70
N GLN A 275 -33.06 0.04 18.10
CA GLN A 275 -32.32 -1.20 18.37
C GLN A 275 -31.64 -1.75 17.10
N GLU A 276 -32.26 -1.61 15.93
CA GLU A 276 -31.64 -1.99 14.66
C GLU A 276 -30.46 -1.08 14.32
N GLN A 277 -30.60 0.24 14.51
CA GLN A 277 -29.49 1.18 14.34
C GLN A 277 -28.33 0.87 15.30
N ASP A 278 -28.61 0.53 16.56
CA ASP A 278 -27.57 0.13 17.53
C ASP A 278 -26.79 -1.11 17.07
N LYS A 279 -27.48 -2.13 16.52
CA LYS A 279 -26.81 -3.32 15.94
C LYS A 279 -25.93 -2.96 14.75
N MET A 280 -26.40 -2.05 13.89
CA MET A 280 -25.61 -1.56 12.76
C MET A 280 -24.36 -0.81 13.23
N ILE A 281 -24.49 0.03 14.26
CA ILE A 281 -23.37 0.73 14.90
C ILE A 281 -22.34 -0.28 15.43
N GLU A 282 -22.76 -1.34 16.12
CA GLU A 282 -21.83 -2.37 16.61
C GLU A 282 -21.11 -3.09 15.46
N THR A 283 -21.83 -3.47 14.40
CA THR A 283 -21.23 -4.09 13.21
C THR A 283 -20.20 -3.17 12.53
N LEU A 284 -20.48 -1.86 12.48
CA LEU A 284 -19.55 -0.88 11.92
C LEU A 284 -18.34 -0.66 12.83
N LYS A 285 -18.52 -0.63 14.16
CA LYS A 285 -17.41 -0.56 15.12
C LYS A 285 -16.47 -1.75 14.96
N GLU A 286 -17.00 -2.96 14.81
CA GLU A 286 -16.18 -4.15 14.55
C GLU A 286 -15.34 -4.01 13.27
N LYS A 287 -15.95 -3.53 12.17
CA LYS A 287 -15.23 -3.25 10.92
C LYS A 287 -14.14 -2.20 11.08
N VAL A 288 -14.42 -1.12 11.82
CA VAL A 288 -13.42 -0.08 12.13
C VAL A 288 -12.26 -0.69 12.91
N ASN A 289 -12.53 -1.49 13.94
CA ASN A 289 -11.48 -2.14 14.73
C ASN A 289 -10.59 -3.06 13.88
N VAL A 290 -11.17 -3.84 12.97
CA VAL A 290 -10.42 -4.69 12.03
C VAL A 290 -9.53 -3.84 11.11
N LEU A 291 -10.08 -2.78 10.52
CA LEU A 291 -9.33 -1.88 9.64
C LEU A 291 -8.23 -1.11 10.38
N GLU A 292 -8.46 -0.70 11.63
CA GLU A 292 -7.45 -0.07 12.48
C GLU A 292 -6.30 -1.02 12.79
N ALA A 293 -6.60 -2.29 13.09
CA ALA A 293 -5.59 -3.32 13.30
C ALA A 293 -4.75 -3.57 12.04
N GLN A 294 -5.39 -3.66 10.86
CA GLN A 294 -4.71 -3.80 9.58
C GLN A 294 -3.84 -2.57 9.26
N ASN A 295 -4.34 -1.36 9.48
CA ASN A 295 -3.56 -0.13 9.30
C ASN A 295 -2.35 -0.07 10.24
N LYS A 296 -2.51 -0.51 11.49
CA LYS A 296 -1.40 -0.60 12.45
C LYS A 296 -0.34 -1.59 11.97
N ASP A 297 -0.73 -2.75 11.46
CA ASP A 297 0.19 -3.74 10.87
C ASP A 297 0.93 -3.19 9.65
N LEU A 298 0.21 -2.57 8.70
CA LEU A 298 0.82 -1.93 7.53
C LEU A 298 1.79 -0.81 7.93
N LYS A 299 1.43 0.02 8.92
CA LYS A 299 2.31 1.06 9.45
C LYS A 299 3.56 0.48 10.09
N ASN A 300 3.45 -0.64 10.81
CA ASN A 300 4.59 -1.34 11.38
C ASN A 300 5.50 -1.94 10.29
N LYS A 301 4.91 -2.55 9.25
CA LYS A 301 5.65 -2.99 8.06
C LYS A 301 6.39 -1.82 7.43
N ILE A 302 5.73 -0.72 7.10
CA ILE A 302 6.41 0.45 6.51
C ILE A 302 7.59 0.95 7.36
N LYS A 303 7.46 0.97 8.69
CA LYS A 303 8.57 1.30 9.61
C LYS A 303 9.74 0.31 9.48
N LEU A 304 9.48 -0.99 9.52
CA LEU A 304 10.50 -2.03 9.37
C LEU A 304 11.23 -1.90 8.02
N TRP A 305 10.51 -1.68 6.92
CA TRP A 305 11.13 -1.49 5.61
C TRP A 305 11.97 -0.20 5.54
N SER A 306 11.52 0.87 6.22
CA SER A 306 12.25 2.14 6.32
C SER A 306 13.50 2.05 7.20
N GLU A 307 13.52 1.18 8.22
CA GLU A 307 14.69 0.92 9.06
C GLU A 307 15.69 -0.02 8.36
N CYS A 308 15.19 -1.02 7.64
CA CYS A 308 16.00 -1.97 6.86
C CYS A 308 16.72 -1.29 5.67
N SER A 309 16.09 -0.28 5.05
CA SER A 309 16.75 0.51 3.99
C SER A 309 17.87 1.40 4.53
N LYS A 310 17.75 1.93 5.76
CA LYS A 310 18.80 2.75 6.41
C LYS A 310 20.02 1.93 6.84
N THR A 311 19.82 0.69 7.28
CA THR A 311 20.91 -0.18 7.77
C THR A 311 21.76 -0.78 6.64
N LYS A 312 21.20 -0.96 5.43
CA LYS A 312 21.95 -1.46 4.26
C LYS A 312 22.87 -0.42 3.62
N VAL A 313 22.66 0.88 3.86
CA VAL A 313 23.50 1.97 3.32
C VAL A 313 24.78 2.18 4.16
N SER A 314 24.88 1.61 5.36
CA SER A 314 26.04 1.80 6.26
C SER A 314 27.18 0.78 6.09
N LYS A 315 27.20 -0.05 5.03
CA LYS A 315 28.35 -0.90 4.67
C LYS A 315 29.01 -0.41 3.38
N GLY A 316 29.51 0.83 3.40
CA GLY A 316 30.32 1.41 2.34
C GLY A 316 31.70 1.81 2.85
N VAL A 317 32.72 1.04 2.45
CA VAL A 317 34.11 1.47 2.20
C VAL A 317 34.84 2.21 3.34
N CYS A 318 35.67 1.48 4.09
CA CYS A 318 36.86 2.04 4.74
C CYS A 318 38.08 1.68 3.90
N THR A 319 38.40 2.53 2.91
CA THR A 319 39.72 2.53 2.27
C THR A 319 40.71 3.15 3.24
N ARG A 320 41.48 2.31 3.94
CA ARG A 320 42.64 2.77 4.68
C ARG A 320 43.78 3.01 3.69
N ASN A 321 43.95 4.27 3.30
CA ASN A 321 45.24 4.78 2.83
C ASN A 321 46.08 5.24 4.04
N PHE A 322 47.38 5.49 3.80
CA PHE A 322 48.48 5.82 4.71
C PHE A 322 49.27 4.58 5.20
N GLY A 323 50.57 4.43 4.95
CA GLY A 323 51.53 5.33 4.29
C GLY A 323 52.89 4.65 4.13
N THR A 324 53.65 5.14 3.15
CA THR A 324 55.06 4.85 2.88
C THR A 324 55.96 5.34 4.02
N THR A 325 56.75 4.42 4.58
CA THR A 325 58.03 4.63 5.30
C THR A 325 58.58 3.22 5.56
N LYS A 326 59.77 2.80 5.18
CA LYS A 326 61.06 3.44 4.89
C LYS A 326 61.76 2.71 3.76
#